data_AF-A0A376FGC6-F1
#
_entry.id   AF-A0A376FGC6-F1
#
_cell.length_a   1.000
_cell.length_b   1.000
_cell.length_c   1.000
_cell.angle_alpha   90.00
_cell.angle_beta   90.00
_cell.angle_gamma   90.00
#
_symmetry.space_group_name_H-M   'P 1'
#
loop_
_entity.id
_entity.type
_entity.pdbx_description
1 polymer ?
#
loop_
_entity_poly.entity_id
_entity_poly.type
_entity_poly.pdbx_seq_one_letter_code
_entity_poly.pdbx_strand_id
1 'polypeptide(L)'
;MRKIFTPQDDAFYAVITHAAGPQGALPLTPQMLMESPSGNLFGMTQNAGMGWDANRLTGKEVLIIGTQGGIRAGDGRPIALGYHTGHWEIGMQMQAAAKEITRSGGIPFAAFVSDPCDGRSQGTHGMFDSLPYRNDAAIVFRRLIRSLPTRRAVIGVATCDKGLPATMIALAAMHNLPTILVPGGATLPPTVGEDAGKVQTIGARFANHELSLQEAAELGCRACATPGGGCQFLGTAGTSQVVAEALGLALPHSALAPSGQAVWLEIARQSARAVSELDNRSITTRDILTDKAIENAMVIHAAFGGSTNLLLHIPAIAHAAGCTIPDVEHWTRVNRRVPRLVSVLPNGPDYHPTVRAFLAAACRR
;
A
#
# COMPACT_ATOMS: atom_id res chain seq x y z
N MET A 1 7.63 -35.56 -21.70
CA MET A 1 7.94 -36.05 -20.33
C MET A 1 9.40 -35.85 -19.92
N ARG A 2 10.42 -36.34 -20.66
CA ARG A 2 11.85 -36.19 -20.29
C ARG A 2 12.38 -34.75 -20.17
N LYS A 3 11.70 -33.76 -20.77
CA LYS A 3 12.02 -32.32 -20.62
C LYS A 3 11.29 -31.64 -19.45
N ILE A 4 10.36 -32.35 -18.82
CA ILE A 4 9.50 -31.83 -17.74
C ILE A 4 10.00 -32.36 -16.40
N PHE A 5 10.28 -33.66 -16.32
CA PHE A 5 10.83 -34.28 -15.13
C PHE A 5 12.36 -34.26 -15.21
N THR A 6 13.00 -33.72 -14.19
CA THR A 6 14.43 -33.95 -13.94
C THR A 6 14.69 -35.45 -13.77
N PRO A 7 15.91 -35.94 -14.04
CA PRO A 7 16.29 -37.30 -13.67
C PRO A 7 15.91 -37.55 -12.20
N GLN A 8 15.29 -38.70 -11.92
CA GLN A 8 14.87 -39.05 -10.57
C GLN A 8 16.12 -39.20 -9.70
N ASP A 9 16.35 -38.23 -8.82
CA ASP A 9 17.29 -38.34 -7.73
C ASP A 9 16.51 -38.85 -6.52
N ASP A 10 16.88 -40.03 -6.01
CA ASP A 10 16.22 -40.67 -4.88
C ASP A 10 16.22 -39.76 -3.63
N ALA A 11 17.16 -38.82 -3.54
CA ALA A 11 17.19 -37.82 -2.48
C ALA A 11 15.95 -36.90 -2.46
N PHE A 12 15.34 -36.60 -3.62
CA PHE A 12 14.10 -35.81 -3.67
C PHE A 12 12.89 -36.54 -3.06
N TYR A 13 12.94 -37.88 -3.03
CA TYR A 13 11.87 -38.74 -2.54
C TYR A 13 12.13 -39.29 -1.14
N ALA A 14 13.27 -38.97 -0.54
CA ALA A 14 13.57 -39.18 0.87
C ALA A 14 12.79 -38.17 1.75
N VAL A 15 11.46 -38.24 1.69
CA VAL A 15 10.55 -37.28 2.33
C VAL A 15 10.46 -37.53 3.83
N ILE A 16 10.73 -36.50 4.61
CA ILE A 16 10.46 -36.49 6.05
C ILE A 16 8.96 -36.26 6.26
N THR A 17 8.28 -37.21 6.90
CA THR A 17 6.82 -37.18 7.10
C THR A 17 6.39 -36.64 8.47
N HIS A 18 7.36 -36.41 9.37
CA HIS A 18 7.11 -35.97 10.74
C HIS A 18 8.18 -34.96 11.18
N ALA A 19 7.80 -33.99 12.01
CA ALA A 19 8.70 -33.01 12.61
C ALA A 19 8.37 -32.83 14.10
N ALA A 20 9.34 -32.41 14.91
CA ALA A 20 9.18 -32.29 16.36
C ALA A 20 8.16 -31.23 16.82
N GLY A 21 7.77 -30.31 15.92
CA GLY A 21 6.87 -29.20 16.24
C GLY A 21 7.49 -28.13 17.16
N PRO A 22 6.79 -27.00 17.36
CA PRO A 22 7.19 -25.98 18.33
C PRO A 22 7.26 -26.54 19.76
N GLN A 23 8.25 -26.11 20.54
CA GLN A 23 8.38 -26.48 21.95
C GLN A 23 7.69 -25.45 22.85
N GLY A 24 7.17 -25.89 24.01
CA GLY A 24 6.48 -25.04 24.99
C GLY A 24 5.00 -25.40 25.16
N ALA A 25 4.22 -24.49 25.77
CA ALA A 25 2.80 -24.66 25.98
C ALA A 25 2.05 -23.37 25.58
N LEU A 26 0.89 -23.53 24.96
CA LEU A 26 0.01 -22.41 24.66
C LEU A 26 -0.51 -21.79 25.97
N PRO A 27 -0.67 -20.46 26.05
CA PRO A 27 -1.14 -19.76 27.26
C PRO A 27 -2.68 -19.89 27.40
N LEU A 28 -3.20 -21.11 27.36
CA LEU A 28 -4.63 -21.40 27.44
C LEU A 28 -5.11 -21.32 28.88
N THR A 29 -6.32 -20.81 29.08
CA THR A 29 -7.03 -20.84 30.36
C THR A 29 -8.26 -21.78 30.27
N PRO A 30 -8.75 -22.32 31.40
CA PRO A 30 -10.00 -23.10 31.39
C PRO A 30 -11.17 -22.33 30.77
N GLN A 31 -11.26 -21.02 31.04
CA GLN A 31 -12.28 -20.16 30.46
C GLN A 31 -12.17 -20.10 28.93
N MET A 32 -10.96 -19.92 28.39
CA MET A 32 -10.75 -19.92 26.94
C MET A 32 -11.20 -21.25 26.31
N LEU A 33 -10.88 -22.38 26.95
CA LEU A 33 -11.26 -23.71 26.46
C LEU A 33 -12.78 -23.94 26.47
N MET A 34 -13.51 -23.34 27.41
CA MET A 34 -14.96 -23.49 27.53
C MET A 34 -15.75 -22.48 26.68
N GLU A 35 -15.24 -21.26 26.53
CA GLU A 35 -16.03 -20.13 26.04
C GLU A 35 -15.53 -19.56 24.70
N SER A 36 -14.26 -19.76 24.33
CA SER A 36 -13.74 -19.21 23.08
C SER A 36 -14.21 -20.03 21.87
N PRO A 37 -14.47 -19.38 20.72
CA PRO A 37 -14.61 -20.09 19.47
C PRO A 37 -13.40 -20.99 19.20
N SER A 38 -13.64 -22.20 18.69
CA SER A 38 -12.56 -23.16 18.37
C SER A 38 -11.49 -22.57 17.45
N GLY A 39 -11.89 -21.69 16.52
CA GLY A 39 -10.98 -20.96 15.63
C GLY A 39 -10.00 -20.04 16.35
N ASN A 40 -10.36 -19.45 17.49
CA ASN A 40 -9.45 -18.61 18.27
C ASN A 40 -8.35 -19.45 18.93
N LEU A 41 -8.73 -20.61 19.48
CA LEU A 41 -7.79 -21.56 20.08
C LEU A 41 -6.85 -22.14 19.02
N PHE A 42 -7.42 -22.57 17.89
CA PHE A 42 -6.63 -23.06 16.75
C PHE A 42 -5.73 -21.98 16.15
N GLY A 43 -6.17 -20.71 16.16
CA GLY A 43 -5.34 -19.57 15.76
C GLY A 43 -4.03 -19.48 16.56
N MET A 44 -4.09 -19.68 17.88
CA MET A 44 -2.88 -19.73 18.72
C MET A 44 -1.95 -20.88 18.34
N THR A 45 -2.50 -22.05 18.04
CA THR A 45 -1.73 -23.21 17.53
C THR A 45 -1.04 -22.87 16.21
N GLN A 46 -1.74 -22.23 15.29
CA GLN A 46 -1.19 -21.83 13.99
C GLN A 46 -0.08 -20.79 14.16
N ASN A 47 -0.24 -19.84 15.08
CA ASN A 47 0.79 -18.84 15.38
C ASN A 47 2.08 -19.50 15.90
N ALA A 48 1.96 -20.44 16.85
CA ALA A 48 3.11 -21.22 17.32
C ALA A 48 3.74 -22.05 16.18
N GLY A 49 2.91 -22.66 15.31
CA GLY A 49 3.36 -23.41 14.13
C GLY A 49 4.12 -22.56 13.10
N MET A 50 3.82 -21.27 13.00
CA MET A 50 4.58 -20.30 12.21
C MET A 50 5.87 -19.81 12.90
N GLY A 51 6.19 -20.35 14.07
CA GLY A 51 7.39 -20.01 14.84
C GLY A 51 7.23 -18.80 15.78
N TRP A 52 6.00 -18.37 16.06
CA TRP A 52 5.77 -17.33 17.07
C TRP A 52 5.98 -17.90 18.48
N ASP A 53 6.60 -17.11 19.36
CA ASP A 53 6.84 -17.51 20.75
C ASP A 53 5.51 -17.71 21.50
N ALA A 54 5.31 -18.91 22.05
CA ALA A 54 4.11 -19.28 22.77
C ALA A 54 3.80 -18.36 23.97
N ASN A 55 4.84 -17.84 24.62
CA ASN A 55 4.69 -16.91 25.75
C ASN A 55 4.17 -15.53 25.33
N ARG A 56 4.10 -15.26 24.03
CA ARG A 56 3.70 -13.97 23.45
C ARG A 56 2.37 -14.04 22.70
N LEU A 57 1.65 -15.15 22.81
CA LEU A 57 0.38 -15.39 22.09
C LEU A 57 -0.85 -14.69 22.68
N THR A 58 -0.71 -14.01 23.82
CA THR A 58 -1.76 -13.17 24.41
C THR A 58 -1.66 -11.71 23.98
N GLY A 59 -0.66 -11.36 23.15
CA GLY A 59 -0.48 -10.00 22.63
C GLY A 59 -1.62 -9.56 21.72
N LYS A 60 -1.82 -8.25 21.60
CA LYS A 60 -2.82 -7.67 20.68
C LYS A 60 -2.43 -7.96 19.23
N GLU A 61 -3.33 -8.59 18.49
CA GLU A 61 -3.09 -8.91 17.08
C GLU A 61 -3.32 -7.69 16.18
N VAL A 62 -2.40 -7.41 15.27
CA VAL A 62 -2.49 -6.32 14.30
C VAL A 62 -2.27 -6.87 12.90
N LEU A 63 -3.25 -6.70 12.01
CA LEU A 63 -3.14 -7.16 10.63
C LEU A 63 -2.53 -6.09 9.74
N ILE A 64 -1.51 -6.45 8.97
CA ILE A 64 -0.91 -5.62 7.93
C ILE A 64 -1.35 -6.18 6.58
N ILE A 65 -2.21 -5.46 5.87
CA ILE A 65 -2.55 -5.78 4.48
C ILE A 65 -1.67 -4.97 3.54
N GLY A 66 -1.20 -5.57 2.44
CA GLY A 66 -0.41 -4.82 1.47
C GLY A 66 -0.49 -5.32 0.04
N THR A 67 -0.02 -4.48 -0.89
CA THR A 67 -0.04 -4.77 -2.33
C THR A 67 1.27 -5.37 -2.86
N GLN A 68 2.08 -5.98 -1.99
CA GLN A 68 3.41 -6.46 -2.37
C GLN A 68 3.33 -7.44 -3.55
N GLY A 69 4.22 -7.27 -4.52
CA GLY A 69 4.30 -8.10 -5.72
C GLY A 69 5.72 -8.55 -6.05
N GLY A 70 5.83 -9.74 -6.64
CA GLY A 70 7.10 -10.35 -7.04
C GLY A 70 7.77 -11.18 -5.95
N ILE A 71 8.87 -11.84 -6.31
CA ILE A 71 9.67 -12.71 -5.44
C ILE A 71 11.11 -12.20 -5.39
N ARG A 72 11.56 -11.86 -4.18
CA ARG A 72 12.90 -11.32 -3.91
C ARG A 72 13.78 -12.37 -3.25
N ALA A 73 15.05 -12.42 -3.65
CA ALA A 73 16.08 -13.09 -2.89
C ALA A 73 16.34 -12.37 -1.56
N GLY A 74 16.98 -13.05 -0.60
CA GLY A 74 17.31 -12.46 0.71
C GLY A 74 18.24 -11.24 0.64
N ASP A 75 19.00 -11.11 -0.45
CA ASP A 75 19.87 -9.96 -0.76
C ASP A 75 19.16 -8.85 -1.57
N GLY A 76 17.88 -9.02 -1.86
CA GLY A 76 17.04 -8.05 -2.58
C GLY A 76 16.98 -8.22 -4.10
N ARG A 77 17.77 -9.12 -4.71
CA ARG A 77 17.74 -9.37 -6.16
C ARG A 77 16.43 -10.02 -6.61
N PRO A 78 15.99 -9.80 -7.87
CA PRO A 78 14.78 -10.42 -8.38
C PRO A 78 14.97 -11.91 -8.67
N ILE A 79 14.09 -12.74 -8.09
CA ILE A 79 13.88 -14.14 -8.50
C ILE A 79 12.73 -14.21 -9.52
N ALA A 80 11.63 -13.49 -9.24
CA ALA A 80 10.54 -13.26 -10.18
C ALA A 80 10.07 -11.82 -10.05
N LEU A 81 9.94 -11.10 -11.17
CA LEU A 81 9.58 -9.69 -11.18
C LEU A 81 8.14 -9.46 -10.68
N GLY A 82 7.92 -8.31 -10.05
CA GLY A 82 6.58 -7.76 -9.85
C GLY A 82 6.01 -7.14 -11.13
N TYR A 83 4.76 -6.70 -11.07
CA TYR A 83 4.10 -5.97 -12.16
C TYR A 83 4.58 -4.52 -12.31
N HIS A 84 5.17 -3.93 -11.26
CA HIS A 84 5.79 -2.60 -11.28
C HIS A 84 6.79 -2.41 -10.14
N THR A 85 7.64 -1.38 -10.24
CA THR A 85 8.59 -1.01 -9.17
C THR A 85 7.88 -0.64 -7.87
N GLY A 86 6.70 -0.02 -7.96
CA GLY A 86 6.02 0.53 -6.79
C GLY A 86 5.56 -0.46 -5.73
N HIS A 87 5.44 -1.75 -6.02
CA HIS A 87 5.11 -2.77 -5.02
C HIS A 87 6.26 -3.73 -4.70
N TRP A 88 7.43 -3.50 -5.30
CA TRP A 88 8.58 -4.38 -5.16
C TRP A 88 9.18 -4.32 -3.75
N GLU A 89 9.37 -3.13 -3.21
CA GLU A 89 10.00 -2.93 -1.89
C GLU A 89 9.03 -2.60 -0.76
N ILE A 90 7.73 -2.48 -1.00
CA ILE A 90 6.79 -2.10 0.08
C ILE A 90 6.76 -3.12 1.22
N GLY A 91 7.19 -4.36 0.96
CA GLY A 91 7.46 -5.37 1.99
C GLY A 91 8.45 -4.91 3.07
N MET A 92 9.36 -3.98 2.75
CA MET A 92 10.28 -3.40 3.74
C MET A 92 9.55 -2.49 4.72
N GLN A 93 8.56 -1.71 4.27
CA GLN A 93 7.68 -0.94 5.16
C GLN A 93 6.81 -1.87 6.01
N MET A 94 6.22 -2.90 5.41
CA MET A 94 5.45 -3.91 6.14
C MET A 94 6.31 -4.58 7.22
N GLN A 95 7.54 -4.94 6.90
CA GLN A 95 8.50 -5.50 7.85
C GLN A 95 8.85 -4.50 8.96
N ALA A 96 9.04 -3.22 8.63
CA ALA A 96 9.32 -2.18 9.63
C ALA A 96 8.14 -1.99 10.59
N ALA A 97 6.91 -1.94 10.08
CA ALA A 97 5.69 -1.88 10.90
C ALA A 97 5.53 -3.15 11.76
N ALA A 98 5.72 -4.34 11.19
CA ALA A 98 5.63 -5.61 11.92
C ALA A 98 6.64 -5.67 13.08
N LYS A 99 7.90 -5.33 12.83
CA LYS A 99 8.96 -5.27 13.86
C LYS A 99 8.58 -4.31 14.99
N GLU A 100 7.96 -3.18 14.66
CA GLU A 100 7.51 -2.21 15.64
C GLU A 100 6.34 -2.73 16.49
N ILE A 101 5.34 -3.38 15.87
CA ILE A 101 4.24 -4.05 16.58
C ILE A 101 4.80 -5.08 17.57
N THR A 102 5.74 -5.92 17.11
CA THR A 102 6.43 -6.90 17.96
C THR A 102 7.15 -6.23 19.13
N ARG A 103 7.82 -5.10 18.89
CA ARG A 103 8.56 -4.37 19.93
C ARG A 103 7.62 -3.86 21.03
N SER A 104 6.39 -3.50 20.68
CA SER A 104 5.35 -3.06 21.61
C SER A 104 4.53 -4.20 22.24
N GLY A 105 4.94 -5.46 22.04
CA GLY A 105 4.25 -6.63 22.63
C GLY A 105 3.03 -7.12 21.84
N GLY A 106 2.77 -6.55 20.66
CA GLY A 106 1.71 -7.03 19.76
C GLY A 106 2.15 -8.23 18.90
N ILE A 107 1.18 -8.78 18.18
CA ILE A 107 1.37 -9.89 17.24
C ILE A 107 1.03 -9.39 15.82
N PRO A 108 2.02 -9.12 14.96
CA PRO A 108 1.79 -8.70 13.60
C PRO A 108 1.41 -9.89 12.71
N PHE A 109 0.36 -9.72 11.92
CA PHE A 109 0.01 -10.61 10.81
C PHE A 109 0.22 -9.87 9.49
N ALA A 110 0.49 -10.59 8.40
CA ALA A 110 0.60 -10.00 7.07
C ALA A 110 -0.27 -10.76 6.06
N ALA A 111 -0.97 -10.02 5.20
CA ALA A 111 -1.73 -10.58 4.09
C ALA A 111 -1.56 -9.70 2.85
N PHE A 112 -1.64 -10.31 1.66
CA PHE A 112 -1.26 -9.65 0.42
C PHE A 112 -2.34 -9.78 -0.66
N VAL A 113 -2.61 -8.67 -1.36
CA VAL A 113 -3.33 -8.65 -2.64
C VAL A 113 -2.56 -7.73 -3.57
N SER A 114 -1.73 -8.29 -4.45
CA SER A 114 -0.92 -7.52 -5.40
C SER A 114 -1.78 -6.75 -6.41
N ASP A 115 -1.21 -5.71 -7.02
CA ASP A 115 -1.86 -4.76 -7.92
C ASP A 115 -1.26 -4.70 -9.33
N PRO A 116 -2.08 -4.39 -10.36
CA PRO A 116 -1.61 -4.18 -11.72
C PRO A 116 -0.88 -2.84 -11.86
N CYS A 117 -0.14 -2.72 -12.97
CA CYS A 117 0.50 -1.46 -13.36
C CYS A 117 -0.26 -0.84 -14.52
N ASP A 118 -0.90 0.32 -14.28
CA ASP A 118 -1.59 1.08 -15.33
C ASP A 118 -0.62 1.48 -16.46
N GLY A 119 0.61 1.88 -16.11
CA GLY A 119 1.63 2.20 -17.12
C GLY A 119 2.01 1.01 -18.00
N ARG A 120 1.94 -0.23 -17.48
CA ARG A 120 2.25 -1.45 -18.24
C ARG A 120 1.07 -1.96 -19.06
N SER A 121 -0.16 -1.76 -18.59
CA SER A 121 -1.37 -2.17 -19.30
C SER A 121 -1.84 -1.13 -20.33
N GLN A 122 -1.31 0.10 -20.28
CA GLN A 122 -1.65 1.19 -21.19
C GLN A 122 -1.52 0.76 -22.66
N GLY A 123 -2.55 1.05 -23.45
CA GLY A 123 -2.60 0.67 -24.87
C GLY A 123 -2.83 -0.82 -25.15
N THR A 124 -3.18 -1.62 -24.14
CA THR A 124 -3.45 -3.07 -24.28
C THR A 124 -4.83 -3.44 -23.73
N HIS A 125 -5.33 -4.65 -24.03
CA HIS A 125 -6.57 -5.17 -23.45
C HIS A 125 -6.53 -5.24 -21.91
N GLY A 126 -5.34 -5.34 -21.30
CA GLY A 126 -5.22 -5.34 -19.83
C GLY A 126 -5.69 -4.03 -19.17
N MET A 127 -5.83 -2.93 -19.92
CA MET A 127 -6.34 -1.67 -19.36
C MET A 127 -7.82 -1.76 -18.98
N PHE A 128 -8.60 -2.66 -19.60
CA PHE A 128 -10.00 -2.89 -19.24
C PHE A 128 -10.17 -3.42 -17.80
N ASP A 129 -9.15 -4.06 -17.25
CA ASP A 129 -9.17 -4.63 -15.89
C ASP A 129 -8.68 -3.66 -14.80
N SER A 130 -8.08 -2.52 -15.17
CA SER A 130 -7.46 -1.59 -14.21
C SER A 130 -8.46 -1.07 -13.16
N LEU A 131 -9.56 -0.42 -13.59
CA LEU A 131 -10.54 0.14 -12.67
C LEU A 131 -11.37 -0.95 -11.95
N PRO A 132 -11.85 -2.02 -12.61
CA PRO A 132 -12.53 -3.14 -11.93
C PRO A 132 -11.70 -3.77 -10.82
N TYR A 133 -10.38 -3.97 -11.05
CA TYR A 133 -9.45 -4.52 -10.06
C TYR A 133 -9.54 -3.80 -8.71
N ARG A 134 -9.72 -2.48 -8.69
CA ARG A 134 -9.86 -1.70 -7.45
C ARG A 134 -10.96 -2.27 -6.54
N ASN A 135 -12.11 -2.60 -7.12
CA ASN A 135 -13.26 -3.10 -6.37
C ASN A 135 -13.01 -4.53 -5.88
N ASP A 136 -12.48 -5.38 -6.75
CA ASP A 136 -12.18 -6.78 -6.43
C ASP A 136 -11.13 -6.88 -5.32
N ALA A 137 -10.04 -6.12 -5.43
CA ALA A 137 -9.00 -6.05 -4.41
C ALA A 137 -9.56 -5.54 -3.08
N ALA A 138 -10.40 -4.51 -3.08
CA ALA A 138 -11.04 -4.02 -1.86
C ALA A 138 -11.94 -5.09 -1.20
N ILE A 139 -12.67 -5.87 -1.99
CA ILE A 139 -13.50 -6.99 -1.49
C ILE A 139 -12.61 -8.08 -0.87
N VAL A 140 -11.52 -8.46 -1.55
CA VAL A 140 -10.58 -9.47 -1.04
C VAL A 140 -9.90 -8.98 0.25
N PHE A 141 -9.40 -7.75 0.29
CA PHE A 141 -8.83 -7.18 1.51
C PHE A 141 -9.83 -7.18 2.67
N ARG A 142 -11.09 -6.78 2.45
CA ARG A 142 -12.13 -6.84 3.49
C ARG A 142 -12.38 -8.26 4.00
N ARG A 143 -12.31 -9.26 3.12
CA ARG A 143 -12.44 -10.68 3.49
C ARG A 143 -11.24 -11.12 4.32
N LEU A 144 -10.01 -10.83 3.87
CA LEU A 144 -8.77 -11.14 4.59
C LEU A 144 -8.73 -10.49 5.97
N ILE A 145 -9.16 -9.23 6.06
CA ILE A 145 -9.33 -8.54 7.34
C ILE A 145 -10.23 -9.36 8.25
N ARG A 146 -11.46 -9.71 7.82
CA ARG A 146 -12.38 -10.54 8.62
C ARG A 146 -11.86 -11.93 8.98
N SER A 147 -11.00 -12.52 8.15
CA SER A 147 -10.43 -13.86 8.37
C SER A 147 -9.46 -13.95 9.55
N LEU A 148 -9.02 -12.82 10.13
CA LEU A 148 -8.34 -12.79 11.43
C LEU A 148 -9.28 -12.20 12.50
N PRO A 149 -10.16 -13.02 13.11
CA PRO A 149 -11.29 -12.53 13.92
C PRO A 149 -10.87 -11.76 15.18
N THR A 150 -9.68 -12.04 15.71
CA THR A 150 -9.10 -11.51 16.96
C THR A 150 -8.25 -10.25 16.77
N ARG A 151 -8.08 -9.79 15.52
CA ARG A 151 -7.37 -8.55 15.21
C ARG A 151 -7.95 -7.35 15.98
N ARG A 152 -7.06 -6.54 16.55
CA ARG A 152 -7.37 -5.30 17.27
C ARG A 152 -7.27 -4.08 16.37
N ALA A 153 -6.43 -4.12 15.34
CA ALA A 153 -6.18 -3.02 14.42
C ALA A 153 -5.75 -3.52 13.03
N VAL A 154 -5.84 -2.65 12.02
CA VAL A 154 -5.40 -2.94 10.66
C VAL A 154 -4.50 -1.83 10.11
N ILE A 155 -3.36 -2.20 9.54
CA ILE A 155 -2.46 -1.33 8.77
C ILE A 155 -2.60 -1.70 7.30
N GLY A 156 -2.84 -0.73 6.42
CA GLY A 156 -2.78 -0.91 4.98
C GLY A 156 -1.51 -0.30 4.38
N VAL A 157 -0.78 -1.04 3.55
CA VAL A 157 0.45 -0.56 2.88
C VAL A 157 0.32 -0.72 1.37
N ALA A 158 0.24 0.39 0.63
CA ALA A 158 -0.02 0.35 -0.81
C ALA A 158 0.57 1.57 -1.55
N THR A 159 0.64 1.48 -2.88
CA THR A 159 1.24 2.53 -3.74
C THR A 159 0.46 2.89 -4.99
N CYS A 160 0.24 1.92 -5.88
CA CYS A 160 -0.12 2.16 -7.28
C CYS A 160 -1.51 2.79 -7.45
N ASP A 161 -1.81 3.17 -8.70
CA ASP A 161 -3.00 3.90 -9.12
C ASP A 161 -4.31 3.31 -8.58
N LYS A 162 -4.45 1.99 -8.56
CA LYS A 162 -5.66 1.28 -8.13
C LYS A 162 -5.48 0.52 -6.81
N GLY A 163 -4.27 0.05 -6.52
CA GLY A 163 -3.95 -0.65 -5.27
C GLY A 163 -4.18 0.23 -4.04
N LEU A 164 -3.69 1.47 -4.06
CA LEU A 164 -3.84 2.39 -2.93
C LEU A 164 -5.31 2.78 -2.67
N PRO A 165 -6.13 3.16 -3.67
CA PRO A 165 -7.57 3.32 -3.48
C PRO A 165 -8.30 2.05 -3.03
N ALA A 166 -7.92 0.87 -3.52
CA ALA A 166 -8.52 -0.39 -3.07
C ALA A 166 -8.28 -0.62 -1.58
N THR A 167 -7.05 -0.38 -1.10
CA THR A 167 -6.72 -0.44 0.32
C THR A 167 -7.50 0.60 1.12
N MET A 168 -7.60 1.85 0.65
CA MET A 168 -8.41 2.89 1.31
C MET A 168 -9.88 2.49 1.45
N ILE A 169 -10.50 1.94 0.39
CA ILE A 169 -11.89 1.44 0.43
C ILE A 169 -12.02 0.29 1.44
N ALA A 170 -11.04 -0.61 1.49
CA ALA A 170 -11.06 -1.74 2.42
C ALA A 170 -10.97 -1.28 3.89
N LEU A 171 -10.07 -0.33 4.19
CA LEU A 171 -9.92 0.26 5.53
C LEU A 171 -11.16 1.08 5.91
N ALA A 172 -11.65 1.93 5.00
CA ALA A 172 -12.84 2.75 5.22
C ALA A 172 -14.08 1.92 5.57
N ALA A 173 -14.20 0.68 5.06
CA ALA A 173 -15.29 -0.21 5.40
C ALA A 173 -15.18 -0.85 6.80
N MET A 174 -14.05 -0.73 7.49
CA MET A 174 -13.83 -1.28 8.84
C MET A 174 -14.21 -0.27 9.93
N HIS A 175 -15.47 0.16 9.91
CA HIS A 175 -15.97 1.29 10.72
C HIS A 175 -15.57 1.24 12.20
N ASN A 176 -15.65 0.05 12.80
CA ASN A 176 -15.47 -0.15 14.24
C ASN A 176 -14.07 -0.67 14.61
N LEU A 177 -13.11 -0.64 13.67
CA LEU A 177 -11.72 -1.00 13.95
C LEU A 177 -10.83 0.24 13.83
N PRO A 178 -9.81 0.36 14.67
CA PRO A 178 -8.66 1.22 14.41
C PRO A 178 -7.98 0.82 13.10
N THR A 179 -7.86 1.76 12.16
CA THR A 179 -7.12 1.53 10.92
C THR A 179 -6.18 2.68 10.61
N ILE A 180 -5.11 2.36 9.87
CA ILE A 180 -4.18 3.36 9.34
C ILE A 180 -3.65 2.92 7.98
N LEU A 181 -3.39 3.88 7.12
CA LEU A 181 -2.75 3.69 5.82
C LEU A 181 -1.31 4.19 5.89
N VAL A 182 -0.39 3.37 5.40
CA VAL A 182 1.00 3.71 5.13
C VAL A 182 1.13 3.94 3.62
N PRO A 183 1.26 5.19 3.16
CA PRO A 183 1.61 5.47 1.79
C PRO A 183 2.95 4.82 1.45
N GLY A 184 3.00 4.05 0.36
CA GLY A 184 4.25 3.42 -0.05
C GLY A 184 5.20 4.37 -0.80
N GLY A 185 4.93 5.67 -0.80
CA GLY A 185 5.87 6.70 -1.24
C GLY A 185 5.96 6.85 -2.75
N ALA A 186 7.01 7.53 -3.21
CA ALA A 186 7.30 7.76 -4.62
C ALA A 186 8.66 7.18 -5.01
N THR A 187 8.72 6.58 -6.21
CA THR A 187 9.99 6.26 -6.88
C THR A 187 10.81 7.54 -7.03
N LEU A 188 12.14 7.46 -6.98
CA LEU A 188 12.99 8.61 -7.23
C LEU A 188 13.10 8.89 -8.74
N PRO A 189 13.17 10.17 -9.15
CA PRO A 189 13.52 10.51 -10.52
C PRO A 189 14.97 10.14 -10.82
N PRO A 190 15.33 9.83 -12.08
CA PRO A 190 16.72 9.61 -12.45
C PRO A 190 17.53 10.91 -12.38
N THR A 191 18.81 10.79 -12.03
CA THR A 191 19.77 11.92 -12.13
C THR A 191 20.01 12.30 -13.59
N VAL A 192 20.00 11.31 -14.49
CA VAL A 192 20.17 11.48 -15.94
C VAL A 192 19.09 10.67 -16.63
N GLY A 193 18.24 11.34 -17.41
CA GLY A 193 17.16 10.70 -18.16
C GLY A 193 15.87 11.48 -18.07
N GLU A 194 14.76 10.78 -18.33
CA GLU A 194 13.43 11.35 -18.32
C GLU A 194 12.57 10.76 -17.20
N ASP A 195 11.56 11.51 -16.84
CA ASP A 195 10.63 11.18 -15.79
C ASP A 195 9.64 10.08 -16.27
N ALA A 196 9.09 9.30 -15.33
CA ALA A 196 8.20 8.16 -15.65
C ALA A 196 6.91 8.55 -16.40
N GLY A 197 6.51 9.82 -16.41
CA GLY A 197 5.41 10.32 -17.22
C GLY A 197 5.84 10.51 -18.67
N LYS A 198 6.93 11.25 -18.89
CA LYS A 198 7.45 11.53 -20.23
C LYS A 198 7.93 10.26 -20.96
N VAL A 199 8.58 9.33 -20.26
CA VAL A 199 9.12 8.10 -20.86
C VAL A 199 8.05 7.21 -21.51
N GLN A 200 6.78 7.34 -21.12
CA GLN A 200 5.68 6.58 -21.74
C GLN A 200 5.43 6.97 -23.20
N THR A 201 5.99 8.10 -23.65
CA THR A 201 5.86 8.60 -25.02
C THR A 201 6.99 8.19 -25.95
N ILE A 202 7.99 7.39 -25.49
CA ILE A 202 9.17 7.04 -26.31
C ILE A 202 8.81 6.42 -27.66
N GLY A 203 7.75 5.61 -27.75
CA GLY A 203 7.32 5.00 -29.00
C GLY A 203 6.79 6.02 -30.01
N ALA A 204 5.96 6.96 -29.56
CA ALA A 204 5.45 8.05 -30.41
C ALA A 204 6.58 8.98 -30.85
N ARG A 205 7.49 9.32 -29.93
CA ARG A 205 8.64 10.21 -30.20
C ARG A 205 9.64 9.57 -31.16
N PHE A 206 9.89 8.27 -31.04
CA PHE A 206 10.68 7.53 -32.03
C PHE A 206 10.02 7.54 -33.41
N ALA A 207 8.71 7.28 -33.49
CA ALA A 207 7.96 7.32 -34.75
C ALA A 207 7.97 8.71 -35.42
N ASN A 208 8.06 9.78 -34.62
CA ASN A 208 8.18 11.16 -35.08
C ASN A 208 9.62 11.62 -35.35
N HIS A 209 10.61 10.72 -35.28
CA HIS A 209 12.03 11.04 -35.43
C HIS A 209 12.59 12.04 -34.38
N GLU A 210 11.95 12.14 -33.22
CA GLU A 210 12.40 12.96 -32.09
C GLU A 210 13.43 12.24 -31.19
N LEU A 211 13.56 10.92 -31.35
CA LEU A 211 14.50 10.06 -30.63
C LEU A 211 15.08 9.01 -31.57
N SER A 212 16.36 8.68 -31.39
CA SER A 212 16.96 7.46 -31.91
C SER A 212 16.56 6.22 -31.09
N LEU A 213 16.76 5.03 -31.66
CA LEU A 213 16.51 3.77 -30.95
C LEU A 213 17.39 3.63 -29.69
N GLN A 214 18.65 4.08 -29.77
CA GLN A 214 19.56 4.06 -28.64
C GLN A 214 19.07 4.99 -27.52
N GLU A 215 18.68 6.23 -27.85
CA GLU A 215 18.14 7.16 -26.86
C GLU A 215 16.86 6.61 -26.21
N ALA A 216 15.94 6.04 -27.00
CA ALA A 216 14.73 5.43 -26.47
C ALA A 216 15.03 4.28 -25.48
N ALA A 217 16.00 3.41 -25.82
CA ALA A 217 16.42 2.31 -24.95
C ALA A 217 17.05 2.81 -23.64
N GLU A 218 17.95 3.80 -23.73
CA GLU A 218 18.63 4.37 -22.56
C GLU A 218 17.67 5.14 -21.65
N LEU A 219 16.80 5.97 -22.20
CA LEU A 219 15.78 6.71 -21.45
C LEU A 219 14.80 5.75 -20.76
N GLY A 220 14.33 4.71 -21.48
CA GLY A 220 13.46 3.67 -20.96
C GLY A 220 14.07 2.91 -19.79
N CYS A 221 15.36 2.60 -19.86
CA CYS A 221 16.08 1.88 -18.80
C CYS A 221 16.22 2.70 -17.51
N ARG A 222 16.39 4.03 -17.62
CA ARG A 222 16.73 4.91 -16.48
C ARG A 222 15.52 5.48 -15.74
N ALA A 223 14.35 5.58 -16.37
CA ALA A 223 13.24 6.39 -15.88
C ALA A 223 12.67 5.99 -14.50
N CYS A 224 12.71 4.71 -14.14
CA CYS A 224 12.29 4.21 -12.83
C CYS A 224 13.51 3.98 -11.94
N ALA A 225 14.07 5.05 -11.38
CA ALA A 225 15.42 5.02 -10.79
C ALA A 225 15.54 4.29 -9.45
N THR A 226 14.43 4.07 -8.73
CA THR A 226 14.42 3.25 -7.50
C THR A 226 13.31 2.21 -7.50
N PRO A 227 13.54 1.06 -6.84
CA PRO A 227 12.59 -0.05 -6.89
C PRO A 227 11.56 0.02 -5.75
N GLY A 228 10.76 1.09 -5.70
CA GLY A 228 9.69 1.25 -4.71
C GLY A 228 8.88 2.53 -4.93
N GLY A 229 7.68 2.62 -4.36
CA GLY A 229 6.81 3.81 -4.48
C GLY A 229 6.09 3.97 -5.82
N GLY A 230 5.05 4.78 -5.83
CA GLY A 230 4.32 5.15 -7.05
C GLY A 230 5.16 6.02 -7.99
N CYS A 231 4.61 6.33 -9.16
CA CYS A 231 5.27 7.19 -10.15
C CYS A 231 5.75 8.52 -9.54
N GLN A 232 6.89 9.01 -10.01
CA GLN A 232 7.53 10.25 -9.51
C GLN A 232 6.84 11.55 -9.99
N PHE A 233 5.69 11.44 -10.66
CA PHE A 233 4.78 12.53 -11.01
C PHE A 233 3.45 12.35 -10.27
N LEU A 234 2.66 13.42 -10.14
CA LEU A 234 1.38 13.47 -9.44
C LEU A 234 0.24 12.86 -10.27
N GLY A 235 0.39 11.59 -10.63
CA GLY A 235 -0.68 10.76 -11.17
C GLY A 235 -1.66 10.30 -10.10
N THR A 236 -2.46 9.27 -10.38
CA THR A 236 -3.45 8.76 -9.41
C THR A 236 -2.77 8.19 -8.16
N ALA A 237 -1.65 7.47 -8.30
CA ALA A 237 -0.87 6.95 -7.18
C ALA A 237 -0.45 8.08 -6.21
N GLY A 238 0.22 9.12 -6.70
CA GLY A 238 0.65 10.26 -5.87
C GLY A 238 -0.53 11.05 -5.29
N THR A 239 -1.55 11.32 -6.10
CA THR A 239 -2.76 12.02 -5.65
C THR A 239 -3.47 11.25 -4.54
N SER A 240 -3.57 9.92 -4.66
CA SER A 240 -4.22 9.06 -3.67
C SER A 240 -3.50 9.06 -2.32
N GLN A 241 -2.17 9.20 -2.30
CA GLN A 241 -1.42 9.33 -1.05
C GLN A 241 -1.73 10.65 -0.34
N VAL A 242 -1.74 11.75 -1.09
CA VAL A 242 -2.09 13.09 -0.57
C VAL A 242 -3.53 13.11 -0.06
N VAL A 243 -4.45 12.48 -0.79
CA VAL A 243 -5.85 12.31 -0.36
C VAL A 243 -5.95 11.47 0.91
N ALA A 244 -5.17 10.39 1.05
CA ALA A 244 -5.18 9.58 2.27
C ALA A 244 -4.75 10.36 3.51
N GLU A 245 -3.76 11.24 3.38
CA GLU A 245 -3.33 12.15 4.43
C GLU A 245 -4.44 13.15 4.78
N ALA A 246 -5.10 13.74 3.77
CA ALA A 246 -6.20 14.68 3.97
C ALA A 246 -7.47 14.05 4.58
N LEU A 247 -7.71 12.77 4.31
CA LEU A 247 -8.76 11.97 4.96
C LEU A 247 -8.46 11.66 6.43
N GLY A 248 -7.22 11.86 6.88
CA GLY A 248 -6.75 11.46 8.21
C GLY A 248 -6.46 9.96 8.34
N LEU A 249 -6.51 9.19 7.23
CA LEU A 249 -6.17 7.77 7.24
C LEU A 249 -4.67 7.51 7.27
N ALA A 250 -3.86 8.46 6.80
CA ALA A 250 -2.40 8.39 6.86
C ALA A 250 -1.86 9.47 7.80
N LEU A 251 -0.67 9.23 8.36
CA LEU A 251 0.00 10.23 9.19
C LEU A 251 0.31 11.49 8.39
N PRO A 252 0.24 12.69 8.99
CA PRO A 252 0.72 13.91 8.36
C PRO A 252 2.17 13.76 7.90
N HIS A 253 2.50 14.31 6.74
CA HIS A 253 3.82 14.22 6.13
C HIS A 253 4.27 12.77 5.83
N SER A 254 3.34 11.92 5.41
CA SER A 254 3.65 10.54 4.98
C SER A 254 3.50 10.34 3.47
N ALA A 255 2.66 11.15 2.81
CA ALA A 255 2.46 11.09 1.39
C ALA A 255 3.75 11.46 0.61
N LEU A 256 4.01 10.78 -0.50
CA LEU A 256 5.09 11.10 -1.44
C LEU A 256 6.51 10.95 -0.86
N ALA A 257 6.66 10.29 0.30
CA ALA A 257 7.96 10.00 0.88
C ALA A 257 8.87 9.25 -0.12
N PRO A 258 10.16 9.60 -0.22
CA PRO A 258 11.07 8.97 -1.18
C PRO A 258 11.30 7.50 -0.84
N SER A 259 10.98 6.60 -1.78
CA SER A 259 11.15 5.16 -1.61
C SER A 259 12.60 4.79 -1.27
N GLY A 260 12.79 3.75 -0.45
CA GLY A 260 14.12 3.25 -0.08
C GLY A 260 14.90 4.13 0.91
N GLN A 261 14.39 5.30 1.30
CA GLN A 261 15.04 6.18 2.27
C GLN A 261 14.68 5.83 3.73
N ALA A 262 15.49 6.26 4.69
CA ALA A 262 15.24 5.99 6.11
C ALA A 262 13.88 6.51 6.60
N VAL A 263 13.47 7.70 6.13
CA VAL A 263 12.17 8.31 6.46
C VAL A 263 10.98 7.44 6.02
N TRP A 264 11.11 6.73 4.90
CA TRP A 264 10.07 5.87 4.35
C TRP A 264 9.77 4.66 5.24
N LEU A 265 10.81 4.07 5.82
CA LEU A 265 10.67 3.00 6.82
C LEU A 265 10.19 3.55 8.17
N GLU A 266 10.61 4.76 8.53
CA GLU A 266 10.19 5.39 9.78
C GLU A 266 8.71 5.73 9.80
N ILE A 267 8.14 6.20 8.68
CA ILE A 267 6.69 6.40 8.51
C ILE A 267 5.93 5.11 8.83
N ALA A 268 6.42 3.94 8.42
CA ALA A 268 5.79 2.66 8.71
C ALA A 268 5.83 2.32 10.21
N ARG A 269 6.96 2.59 10.89
CA ARG A 269 7.07 2.42 12.35
C ARG A 269 6.15 3.39 13.10
N GLN A 270 6.14 4.65 12.70
CA GLN A 270 5.26 5.66 13.28
C GLN A 270 3.78 5.28 13.10
N SER A 271 3.43 4.73 11.93
CA SER A 271 2.06 4.29 11.67
C SER A 271 1.66 3.09 12.53
N ALA A 272 2.59 2.14 12.76
CA ALA A 272 2.37 1.05 13.70
C ALA A 272 2.13 1.55 15.14
N ARG A 273 2.93 2.52 15.60
CA ARG A 273 2.69 3.15 16.91
C ARG A 273 1.35 3.89 16.96
N ALA A 274 1.02 4.63 15.90
CA ALA A 274 -0.21 5.41 15.82
C ALA A 274 -1.45 4.50 15.86
N VAL A 275 -1.48 3.39 15.12
CA VAL A 275 -2.64 2.48 15.15
C VAL A 275 -2.80 1.77 16.49
N SER A 276 -1.69 1.46 17.17
CA SER A 276 -1.74 0.95 18.55
C SER A 276 -2.32 1.99 19.51
N GLU A 277 -1.98 3.26 19.34
CA GLU A 277 -2.54 4.36 20.13
C GLU A 277 -4.03 4.57 19.86
N LEU A 278 -4.47 4.43 18.59
CA LEU A 278 -5.89 4.44 18.25
C LEU A 278 -6.65 3.30 18.96
N ASP A 279 -6.12 2.07 18.99
CA ASP A 279 -6.74 0.96 19.74
C ASP A 279 -6.78 1.23 21.25
N ASN A 280 -5.70 1.76 21.84
CA ASN A 280 -5.65 2.09 23.27
C ASN A 280 -6.69 3.17 23.64
N ARG A 281 -6.90 4.15 22.76
CA ARG A 281 -7.88 5.22 22.94
C ARG A 281 -9.29 4.88 22.46
N SER A 282 -9.50 3.66 21.95
CA SER A 282 -10.77 3.22 21.34
C SER A 282 -11.25 4.15 20.22
N ILE A 283 -10.31 4.73 19.46
CA ILE A 283 -10.61 5.53 18.27
C ILE A 283 -10.66 4.59 17.07
N THR A 284 -11.80 4.60 16.38
CA THR A 284 -12.09 3.73 15.26
C THR A 284 -12.06 4.50 13.94
N THR A 285 -12.08 3.78 12.82
CA THR A 285 -12.05 4.39 11.48
C THR A 285 -13.19 5.38 11.26
N ARG A 286 -14.38 5.11 11.81
CA ARG A 286 -15.55 5.99 11.65
C ARG A 286 -15.44 7.31 12.42
N ASP A 287 -14.59 7.36 13.45
CA ASP A 287 -14.33 8.58 14.20
C ASP A 287 -13.41 9.54 13.42
N ILE A 288 -12.66 9.00 12.45
CA ILE A 288 -11.74 9.74 11.57
C ILE A 288 -12.43 10.09 10.24
N LEU A 289 -13.02 9.09 9.58
CA LEU A 289 -13.71 9.27 8.31
C LEU A 289 -15.11 9.83 8.52
N THR A 290 -15.21 11.14 8.35
CA THR A 290 -16.45 11.92 8.43
C THR A 290 -16.70 12.68 7.13
N ASP A 291 -17.91 13.21 6.94
CA ASP A 291 -18.21 14.09 5.80
C ASP A 291 -17.23 15.28 5.70
N LYS A 292 -16.71 15.75 6.84
CA LYS A 292 -15.67 16.79 6.88
C LYS A 292 -14.30 16.29 6.44
N ALA A 293 -13.94 15.05 6.76
CA ALA A 293 -12.72 14.44 6.22
C ALA A 293 -12.82 14.26 4.70
N ILE A 294 -13.98 13.86 4.17
CA ILE A 294 -14.24 13.80 2.73
C ILE A 294 -14.11 15.19 2.09
N GLU A 295 -14.71 16.22 2.69
CA GLU A 295 -14.58 17.61 2.21
C GLU A 295 -13.11 18.08 2.22
N ASN A 296 -12.35 17.79 3.28
CA ASN A 296 -10.92 18.09 3.35
C ASN A 296 -10.13 17.39 2.24
N ALA A 297 -10.43 16.12 1.97
CA ALA A 297 -9.81 15.36 0.89
C ALA A 297 -10.07 16.00 -0.49
N MET A 298 -11.28 16.50 -0.73
CA MET A 298 -11.61 17.24 -1.95
C MET A 298 -10.85 18.57 -2.04
N VAL A 299 -10.76 19.32 -0.93
CA VAL A 299 -10.02 20.59 -0.87
C VAL A 299 -8.53 20.37 -1.16
N ILE A 300 -7.91 19.39 -0.51
CA ILE A 300 -6.48 19.10 -0.72
C ILE A 300 -6.24 18.55 -2.12
N HIS A 301 -7.14 17.71 -2.66
CA HIS A 301 -7.09 17.26 -4.05
C HIS A 301 -7.05 18.45 -5.03
N ALA A 302 -7.93 19.43 -4.85
CA ALA A 302 -7.98 20.64 -5.69
C ALA A 302 -6.72 21.50 -5.53
N ALA A 303 -6.24 21.71 -4.29
CA ALA A 303 -5.04 22.50 -4.00
C ALA A 303 -3.77 21.89 -4.64
N PHE A 304 -3.71 20.56 -4.74
CA PHE A 304 -2.61 19.86 -5.41
C PHE A 304 -2.75 19.79 -6.94
N GLY A 305 -3.95 20.04 -7.49
CA GLY A 305 -4.25 19.75 -8.89
C GLY A 305 -4.26 18.25 -9.17
N GLY A 306 -4.85 17.47 -8.26
CA GLY A 306 -4.81 16.02 -8.29
C GLY A 306 -5.44 15.37 -9.53
N SER A 307 -5.06 14.12 -9.80
CA SER A 307 -5.61 13.31 -10.88
C SER A 307 -7.15 13.28 -10.87
N THR A 308 -7.75 13.36 -12.05
CA THR A 308 -9.21 13.31 -12.22
C THR A 308 -9.79 11.95 -11.85
N ASN A 309 -8.99 10.88 -11.81
CA ASN A 309 -9.44 9.56 -11.33
C ASN A 309 -9.94 9.60 -9.88
N LEU A 310 -9.51 10.58 -9.06
CA LEU A 310 -10.00 10.73 -7.69
C LEU A 310 -11.46 11.20 -7.62
N LEU A 311 -12.02 11.73 -8.72
CA LEU A 311 -13.47 11.97 -8.83
C LEU A 311 -14.25 10.63 -8.81
N LEU A 312 -13.59 9.49 -9.07
CA LEU A 312 -14.18 8.16 -8.93
C LEU A 312 -13.79 7.47 -7.62
N HIS A 313 -12.60 7.76 -7.09
CA HIS A 313 -12.09 7.09 -5.89
C HIS A 313 -12.62 7.72 -4.60
N ILE A 314 -12.67 9.04 -4.47
CA ILE A 314 -13.20 9.70 -3.26
C ILE A 314 -14.67 9.33 -3.03
N PRO A 315 -15.57 9.35 -4.03
CA PRO A 315 -16.93 8.84 -3.86
C PRO A 315 -17.01 7.37 -3.43
N ALA A 316 -16.13 6.51 -3.96
CA ALA A 316 -16.09 5.10 -3.56
C ALA A 316 -15.62 4.90 -2.11
N ILE A 317 -14.66 5.72 -1.65
CA ILE A 317 -14.20 5.73 -0.26
C ILE A 317 -15.30 6.26 0.67
N ALA A 318 -15.96 7.37 0.29
CA ALA A 318 -17.08 7.93 1.04
C ALA A 318 -18.22 6.92 1.20
N HIS A 319 -18.58 6.23 0.10
CA HIS A 319 -19.56 5.15 0.13
C HIS A 319 -19.16 4.03 1.09
N ALA A 320 -17.91 3.57 1.05
CA ALA A 320 -17.42 2.51 1.94
C ALA A 320 -17.39 2.94 3.41
N ALA A 321 -17.11 4.22 3.68
CA ALA A 321 -17.13 4.82 5.01
C ALA A 321 -18.55 5.06 5.56
N GLY A 322 -19.59 4.98 4.71
CA GLY A 322 -20.95 5.40 5.08
C GLY A 322 -21.10 6.93 5.19
N CYS A 323 -20.21 7.69 4.56
CA CYS A 323 -20.27 9.15 4.44
C CYS A 323 -21.11 9.57 3.23
N THR A 324 -21.48 10.86 3.18
CA THR A 324 -22.11 11.49 2.03
C THR A 324 -21.21 11.35 0.80
N ILE A 325 -21.75 10.79 -0.27
CA ILE A 325 -21.03 10.59 -1.53
C ILE A 325 -20.99 11.93 -2.28
N PRO A 326 -19.80 12.51 -2.57
CA PRO A 326 -19.71 13.76 -3.30
C PRO A 326 -20.22 13.61 -4.74
N ASP A 327 -21.08 14.55 -5.14
CA ASP A 327 -21.59 14.69 -6.50
C ASP A 327 -20.91 15.86 -7.25
N VAL A 328 -21.40 16.15 -8.45
CA VAL A 328 -20.89 17.20 -9.32
C VAL A 328 -20.98 18.59 -8.70
N GLU A 329 -22.03 18.89 -7.94
CA GLU A 329 -22.20 20.20 -7.30
C GLU A 329 -21.19 20.40 -6.18
N HIS A 330 -20.91 19.35 -5.41
CA HIS A 330 -19.85 19.37 -4.40
C HIS A 330 -18.48 19.67 -5.04
N TRP A 331 -18.16 19.02 -6.16
CA TRP A 331 -16.92 19.27 -6.90
C TRP A 331 -16.84 20.67 -7.51
N THR A 332 -17.91 21.15 -8.16
CA THR A 332 -17.98 22.51 -8.69
C THR A 332 -17.74 23.55 -7.59
N ARG A 333 -18.36 23.37 -6.43
CA ARG A 333 -18.19 24.26 -5.27
C ARG A 333 -16.74 24.29 -4.78
N VAL A 334 -16.11 23.14 -4.60
CA VAL A 334 -14.72 23.05 -4.10
C VAL A 334 -13.73 23.65 -5.11
N ASN A 335 -13.83 23.24 -6.38
CA ASN A 335 -12.89 23.68 -7.42
C ASN A 335 -12.98 25.18 -7.74
N ARG A 336 -14.14 25.82 -7.54
CA ARG A 336 -14.27 27.29 -7.65
C ARG A 336 -13.65 28.05 -6.49
N ARG A 337 -13.58 27.42 -5.31
CA ARG A 337 -13.13 28.07 -4.07
C ARG A 337 -11.64 27.85 -3.80
N VAL A 338 -11.10 26.70 -4.19
CA VAL A 338 -9.74 26.29 -3.82
C VAL A 338 -8.79 26.53 -4.99
N PRO A 339 -7.85 27.47 -4.89
CA PRO A 339 -6.82 27.64 -5.91
C PRO A 339 -5.84 26.46 -5.87
N ARG A 340 -5.26 26.12 -7.02
CA ARG A 340 -4.12 25.20 -7.07
C ARG A 340 -2.87 25.89 -6.52
N LEU A 341 -2.26 25.31 -5.50
CA LEU A 341 -1.10 25.85 -4.78
C LEU A 341 0.20 25.09 -5.08
N VAL A 342 0.09 23.82 -5.47
CA VAL A 342 1.26 22.94 -5.63
C VAL A 342 1.69 22.86 -7.09
N SER A 343 2.97 23.13 -7.35
CA SER A 343 3.61 22.96 -8.65
C SER A 343 4.39 21.65 -8.67
N VAL A 344 3.80 20.60 -9.23
CA VAL A 344 4.36 19.25 -9.37
C VAL A 344 3.88 18.66 -10.68
N LEU A 345 4.78 18.00 -11.42
CA LEU A 345 4.48 17.23 -12.63
C LEU A 345 3.17 16.43 -12.48
N PRO A 346 2.24 16.48 -13.44
CA PRO A 346 2.31 17.16 -14.73
C PRO A 346 1.90 18.65 -14.69
N ASN A 347 1.52 19.19 -13.53
CA ASN A 347 1.04 20.56 -13.40
C ASN A 347 2.20 21.56 -13.27
N GLY A 348 2.22 22.58 -14.14
CA GLY A 348 3.21 23.67 -14.10
C GLY A 348 2.89 24.78 -13.09
N PRO A 349 3.53 25.96 -13.15
CA PRO A 349 4.48 26.37 -14.19
C PRO A 349 5.83 25.65 -14.10
N ASP A 350 6.24 25.27 -12.88
CA ASP A 350 7.48 24.52 -12.65
C ASP A 350 7.19 23.04 -12.43
N TYR A 351 7.83 22.19 -13.24
CA TYR A 351 7.58 20.76 -13.28
C TYR A 351 8.43 20.00 -12.27
N HIS A 352 8.09 20.14 -10.99
CA HIS A 352 8.79 19.42 -9.93
C HIS A 352 8.34 17.95 -9.81
N PRO A 353 9.25 16.99 -9.56
CA PRO A 353 8.87 15.63 -9.19
C PRO A 353 8.23 15.61 -7.80
N THR A 354 7.39 14.61 -7.53
CA THR A 354 6.60 14.50 -6.28
C THR A 354 7.45 14.51 -5.01
N VAL A 355 8.67 13.99 -5.07
CA VAL A 355 9.63 14.04 -3.94
C VAL A 355 9.96 15.48 -3.50
N ARG A 356 9.92 16.47 -4.40
CA ARG A 356 10.13 17.88 -4.01
C ARG A 356 8.96 18.43 -3.20
N ALA A 357 7.73 17.97 -3.45
CA ALA A 357 6.58 18.35 -2.63
C ALA A 357 6.71 17.78 -1.21
N PHE A 358 7.18 16.53 -1.08
CA PHE A 358 7.53 15.97 0.22
C PHE A 358 8.58 16.85 0.93
N LEU A 359 9.69 17.20 0.26
CA LEU A 359 10.72 18.04 0.87
C LEU A 359 10.27 19.47 1.21
N ALA A 360 9.37 20.05 0.41
CA ALA A 360 8.82 21.38 0.66
C ALA A 360 7.90 21.41 1.90
N ALA A 361 7.20 20.30 2.17
CA ALA A 361 6.35 20.15 3.36
C ALA A 361 7.16 19.88 4.64
N ALA A 362 8.44 19.50 4.52
CA ALA A 362 9.35 19.31 5.64
C ALA A 362 9.79 20.69 6.19
N CYS A 363 8.86 21.43 6.81
CA CYS A 363 9.26 22.47 7.73
C CYS A 363 10.03 21.80 8.87
N ARG A 364 11.36 22.01 8.85
CA ARG A 364 12.27 21.72 9.95
C ARG A 364 11.65 22.33 11.22
N ARG A 365 11.12 21.48 12.10
CA ARG A 365 10.94 21.87 13.49
C ARG A 365 12.30 21.87 14.17
#